data_AF-A0A8J7ZUR4-F1
#
_entry.id   AF-A0A8J7ZUR4-F1
#
_cell.length_a   1.000
_cell.length_b   1.000
_cell.length_c   1.000
_cell.angle_alpha   90.00
_cell.angle_beta   90.00
_cell.angle_gamma   90.00
#
_symmetry.space_group_name_H-M   'P 1'
#
loop_
_entity.id
_entity.type
_entity.pdbx_description
1 polymer ?
#
loop_
_entity_poly.entity_id
_entity_poly.type
_entity_poly.pdbx_seq_one_letter_code
_entity_poly.pdbx_strand_id
1 'polypeptide(L)'
;MSDTAPTAAPQSTDVGAGPSVEDDGTVRDRVWDATLDLVSRRPLPFQAWRIRKRAKLDDENDRTIRRTLSVMADAGWLVHEDNSKWWYPGPKAKERFDEYD
;
A
#
# COMPACT_ATOMS: atom_id res chain seq x y z
N MET A 1 -44.22 34.73 22.52
CA MET A 1 -44.79 33.75 21.59
C MET A 1 -43.67 32.81 21.24
N SER A 2 -43.74 31.58 21.75
CA SER A 2 -42.76 30.53 21.54
C SER A 2 -43.14 29.81 20.25
N ASP A 3 -42.22 29.72 19.30
CA ASP A 3 -42.29 28.70 18.26
C ASP A 3 -41.04 27.86 18.31
N THR A 4 -41.28 26.58 18.54
CA THR A 4 -40.34 25.46 18.59
C THR A 4 -40.72 24.52 17.46
N ALA A 5 -39.69 23.90 16.86
CA ALA A 5 -39.69 22.67 16.06
C ALA A 5 -39.56 22.85 14.53
N PRO A 6 -39.08 21.82 13.79
CA PRO A 6 -38.17 20.74 14.18
C PRO A 6 -36.98 20.53 13.24
N THR A 7 -35.96 19.87 13.79
CA THR A 7 -34.91 19.10 13.10
C THR A 7 -35.47 18.24 11.96
N ALA A 8 -35.05 18.51 10.73
CA ALA A 8 -35.17 17.56 9.62
C ALA A 8 -33.89 16.71 9.56
N ALA A 9 -34.04 15.41 9.79
CA ALA A 9 -33.01 14.41 9.59
C ALA A 9 -32.60 14.31 8.11
N PRO A 10 -31.32 14.02 7.78
CA PRO A 10 -30.93 13.77 6.40
C PRO A 10 -31.53 12.44 5.94
N GLN A 11 -32.32 12.50 4.87
CA GLN A 11 -32.84 11.31 4.20
C GLN A 11 -31.70 10.64 3.43
N SER A 12 -31.29 9.47 3.91
CA SER A 12 -30.55 8.49 3.12
C SER A 12 -31.50 7.84 2.12
N THR A 13 -31.22 7.99 0.83
CA THR A 13 -31.39 6.96 -0.20
C THR A 13 -30.87 7.51 -1.52
N ASP A 14 -29.68 7.06 -1.94
CA ASP A 14 -29.49 6.63 -3.32
C ASP A 14 -28.54 5.44 -3.30
N VAL A 15 -29.10 4.28 -3.67
CA VAL A 15 -28.39 3.01 -3.85
C VAL A 15 -27.74 3.09 -5.24
N GLY A 16 -26.73 3.94 -5.35
CA GLY A 16 -25.93 4.07 -6.55
C GLY A 16 -24.89 2.95 -6.57
N ALA A 17 -25.05 2.02 -7.51
CA ALA A 17 -24.10 0.99 -7.94
C ALA A 17 -22.72 1.05 -7.25
N GLY A 18 -22.46 0.07 -6.36
CA GLY A 18 -21.14 -0.08 -5.75
C GLY A 18 -20.08 -0.06 -6.86
N PRO A 19 -19.01 0.74 -6.72
CA PRO A 19 -17.99 0.82 -7.74
C PRO A 19 -17.45 -0.59 -7.95
N SER A 20 -17.49 -1.05 -9.20
CA SER A 20 -16.67 -2.15 -9.67
C SER A 20 -15.28 -1.97 -9.07
N VAL A 21 -14.80 -2.93 -8.28
CA VAL A 21 -13.49 -2.90 -7.61
C VAL A 21 -12.41 -3.14 -8.67
N GLU A 22 -12.36 -2.27 -9.67
CA GLU A 22 -11.39 -2.29 -10.75
C GLU A 22 -10.30 -1.28 -10.41
N ASP A 23 -9.39 -1.70 -9.53
CA ASP A 23 -7.98 -1.29 -9.48
C ASP A 23 -7.69 0.22 -9.61
N ASP A 24 -8.49 1.08 -8.96
CA ASP A 24 -8.31 2.54 -8.94
C ASP A 24 -7.24 3.00 -7.92
N GLY A 25 -6.38 2.08 -7.49
CA GLY A 25 -5.23 2.38 -6.64
C GLY A 25 -4.20 3.20 -7.41
N THR A 26 -3.65 4.23 -6.79
CA THR A 26 -2.54 4.99 -7.39
C THR A 26 -1.34 4.06 -7.61
N VAL A 27 -0.39 4.45 -8.49
CA VAL A 27 0.87 3.70 -8.67
C VAL A 27 1.55 3.42 -7.33
N ARG A 28 1.48 4.36 -6.38
CA ARG A 28 2.02 4.20 -5.03
C ARG A 28 1.33 3.06 -4.27
N ASP A 29 0.01 3.00 -4.31
CA ASP A 29 -0.77 1.98 -3.60
C ASP A 29 -0.45 0.59 -4.17
N ARG A 30 -0.40 0.46 -5.50
CA ARG A 30 0.00 -0.81 -6.14
C ARG A 30 1.42 -1.25 -5.76
N VAL A 31 2.36 -0.31 -5.66
CA VAL A 31 3.73 -0.62 -5.20
C VAL A 31 3.74 -1.06 -3.74
N TRP A 32 2.98 -0.38 -2.89
CA TRP A 32 2.85 -0.70 -1.46
C TRP A 32 2.28 -2.09 -1.26
N ASP A 33 1.15 -2.39 -1.90
CA ASP A 33 0.46 -3.68 -1.81
C ASP A 33 1.30 -4.81 -2.38
N ALA A 34 1.91 -4.62 -3.55
CA ALA A 34 2.82 -5.61 -4.13
C ALA A 34 4.03 -5.89 -3.23
N THR A 35 4.50 -4.88 -2.50
CA THR A 35 5.60 -5.05 -1.56
C THR A 35 5.15 -5.85 -0.34
N LEU A 36 4.03 -5.49 0.27
CA LEU A 36 3.47 -6.21 1.43
C LEU A 36 3.16 -7.67 1.09
N ASP A 37 2.56 -7.93 -0.07
CA ASP A 37 2.27 -9.28 -0.55
C ASP A 37 3.54 -10.08 -0.90
N LEU A 38 4.64 -9.42 -1.30
CA LEU A 38 5.92 -10.10 -1.48
C LEU A 38 6.52 -10.53 -0.14
N VAL A 39 6.62 -9.60 0.82
CA VAL A 39 7.27 -9.87 2.10
C VAL A 39 6.46 -10.81 2.99
N SER A 40 5.12 -10.80 2.89
CA SER A 40 4.25 -11.71 3.67
C SER A 40 4.38 -13.17 3.23
N ARG A 41 4.66 -13.42 1.95
CA ARG A 41 4.79 -14.78 1.42
C ARG A 41 6.19 -15.35 1.61
N ARG A 42 7.20 -14.50 1.46
CA ARG A 42 8.62 -14.87 1.57
C ARG A 42 9.40 -13.64 2.04
N PRO A 43 9.83 -13.58 3.31
CA PRO A 43 10.63 -12.48 3.83
C PRO A 43 12.09 -12.61 3.35
N LEU A 44 12.29 -12.58 2.03
CA LEU A 44 13.59 -12.63 1.37
C LEU A 44 13.96 -11.26 0.80
N PRO A 45 15.26 -10.97 0.66
CA PRO A 45 15.72 -9.76 -0.01
C PRO A 45 15.22 -9.69 -1.46
N PHE A 46 14.87 -8.49 -1.92
CA PHE A 46 14.38 -8.27 -3.29
C PHE A 46 14.92 -7.00 -3.92
N GLN A 47 14.82 -6.91 -5.23
CA GLN A 47 15.21 -5.72 -6.00
C GLN A 47 13.95 -5.00 -6.52
N ALA A 48 14.05 -3.70 -6.78
CA ALA A 48 12.92 -2.86 -7.21
C ALA A 48 12.20 -3.38 -8.47
N TRP A 49 12.93 -3.97 -9.44
CA TRP A 49 12.32 -4.56 -10.65
C TRP A 49 11.33 -5.69 -10.33
N ARG A 50 11.52 -6.40 -9.21
CA ARG A 50 10.62 -7.47 -8.79
C ARG A 50 9.26 -6.92 -8.36
N ILE A 51 9.27 -5.75 -7.71
CA ILE A 51 8.05 -5.02 -7.34
C ILE A 51 7.38 -4.45 -8.59
N ARG A 52 8.14 -3.87 -9.51
CA ARG A 52 7.64 -3.42 -10.82
C ARG A 52 6.84 -4.52 -11.53
N LYS A 53 7.46 -5.71 -11.67
CA LYS A 53 6.83 -6.87 -12.29
C LYS A 53 5.58 -7.33 -11.54
N ARG A 54 5.58 -7.32 -10.20
CA ARG A 54 4.45 -7.78 -9.38
C ARG A 54 3.28 -6.79 -9.41
N ALA A 55 3.57 -5.49 -9.41
CA ALA A 55 2.60 -4.41 -9.51
C ALA A 55 2.12 -4.17 -10.95
N LYS A 56 2.62 -4.93 -11.94
CA LYS A 56 2.33 -4.78 -13.38
C LYS A 56 2.57 -3.36 -13.90
N LEU A 57 3.66 -2.74 -13.43
CA LEU A 57 4.06 -1.39 -13.82
C LEU A 57 5.13 -1.44 -14.92
N ASP A 58 5.21 -0.35 -15.68
CA ASP A 58 6.24 -0.11 -16.68
C ASP A 58 7.50 0.53 -16.07
N ASP A 59 8.51 0.70 -16.91
CA ASP A 59 9.81 1.27 -16.56
C ASP A 59 9.74 2.78 -16.28
N GLU A 60 8.69 3.48 -16.70
CA GLU A 60 8.49 4.91 -16.42
C GLU A 60 8.21 5.15 -14.92
N ASN A 61 7.64 4.15 -14.25
CA ASN A 61 7.31 4.20 -12.84
C ASN A 61 8.49 3.90 -11.89
N ASP A 62 9.69 3.63 -12.41
CA ASP A 62 10.86 3.23 -11.62
C ASP A 62 11.23 4.22 -10.50
N ARG A 63 11.02 5.52 -10.76
CA ARG A 63 11.25 6.58 -9.75
C ARG A 63 10.22 6.51 -8.63
N THR A 64 8.95 6.32 -8.96
CA THR A 64 7.85 6.19 -8.00
C THR A 64 8.01 4.93 -7.16
N ILE A 65 8.43 3.83 -7.78
CA ILE A 65 8.72 2.57 -7.09
C ILE A 65 9.79 2.78 -6.03
N ARG A 66 10.97 3.30 -6.42
CA ARG A 66 12.07 3.53 -5.47
C ARG A 66 11.67 4.48 -4.35
N ARG A 67 10.98 5.58 -4.67
CA ARG A 67 10.51 6.54 -3.66
C ARG A 67 9.54 5.90 -2.67
N THR A 68 8.62 5.06 -3.15
CA THR A 68 7.66 4.37 -2.28
C THR A 68 8.35 3.34 -1.39
N LEU A 69 9.32 2.59 -1.93
CA LEU A 69 10.12 1.64 -1.13
C LEU A 69 10.93 2.36 -0.05
N SER A 70 11.50 3.53 -0.33
CA SER A 70 12.16 4.37 0.69
C SER A 70 11.18 4.78 1.79
N VAL A 71 9.96 5.24 1.43
CA VAL A 71 8.92 5.57 2.42
C VAL A 71 8.52 4.34 3.26
N MET A 72 8.47 3.14 2.65
CA MET A 72 8.24 1.90 3.39
C MET A 72 9.39 1.57 4.34
N ALA A 73 10.64 1.86 3.95
CA ALA A 73 11.80 1.69 4.82
C ALA A 73 11.77 2.67 6.00
N ASP A 74 11.45 3.95 5.75
CA ASP A 74 11.27 4.96 6.80
C ASP A 74 10.15 4.56 7.79
N ALA A 75 9.12 3.85 7.30
CA ALA A 75 8.03 3.31 8.11
C ALA A 75 8.36 1.97 8.80
N GLY A 76 9.60 1.46 8.67
CA GLY A 76 10.09 0.23 9.30
C GLY A 76 9.64 -1.08 8.64
N TRP A 77 8.92 -1.01 7.51
CA TRP A 77 8.50 -2.21 6.75
C TRP A 77 9.65 -2.84 5.98
N LEU A 78 10.62 -2.03 5.56
CA LEU A 78 11.79 -2.47 4.82
C LEU A 78 13.07 -1.95 5.49
N VAL A 79 14.19 -2.54 5.11
CA VAL A 79 15.53 -2.01 5.35
C VAL A 79 16.23 -1.91 4.00
N HIS A 80 16.91 -0.79 3.79
CA HIS A 80 17.70 -0.52 2.59
C HIS A 80 19.08 -0.05 3.01
N GLU A 81 20.10 -0.64 2.41
CA GLU A 81 21.48 -0.21 2.60
C GLU A 81 21.84 0.83 1.54
N ASP A 82 22.56 1.87 1.94
CA ASP A 82 23.02 2.90 1.01
C ASP A 82 23.81 2.30 -0.16
N ASN A 83 23.50 2.76 -1.37
CA ASN A 83 24.05 2.25 -2.65
C ASN A 83 23.74 0.78 -2.95
N SER A 84 22.90 0.10 -2.16
CA SER A 84 22.48 -1.27 -2.45
C SER A 84 21.32 -1.31 -3.44
N LYS A 85 21.28 -2.37 -4.26
CA LYS A 85 20.13 -2.67 -5.12
C LYS A 85 19.07 -3.51 -4.40
N TRP A 86 19.38 -3.97 -3.19
CA TRP A 86 18.59 -4.93 -2.43
C TRP A 86 17.82 -4.26 -1.30
N TRP A 87 16.56 -4.64 -1.18
CA TRP A 87 15.65 -4.28 -0.11
C TRP A 87 15.42 -5.52 0.74
N TYR A 88 15.43 -5.35 2.05
CA TYR A 88 15.27 -6.42 3.02
C TYR A 88 13.96 -6.20 3.80
N PRO A 89 13.28 -7.26 4.27
CA PRO A 89 12.18 -7.10 5.21
C PRO A 89 12.66 -6.38 6.48
N GLY A 90 11.95 -5.32 6.86
CA GLY A 90 12.24 -4.54 8.06
C GLY A 90 11.60 -5.13 9.31
N PRO A 91 11.92 -4.57 10.50
CA PRO A 91 11.42 -5.07 11.78
C PRO A 91 9.90 -5.22 11.83
N LYS A 92 9.16 -4.23 11.30
CA LYS A 92 7.68 -4.26 11.27
C LYS A 92 7.13 -5.38 10.38
N ALA A 93 7.81 -5.69 9.28
CA ALA A 93 7.43 -6.81 8.43
C ALA A 93 7.69 -8.14 9.14
N LYS A 94 8.83 -8.27 9.83
CA LYS A 94 9.19 -9.47 10.60
C LYS A 94 8.20 -9.71 11.75
N GLU A 95 7.94 -8.70 12.58
CA GLU A 95 6.95 -8.78 13.66
C GLU A 95 5.58 -9.22 13.14
N ARG A 96 5.19 -8.73 11.96
CA ARG A 96 3.87 -9.03 11.41
C ARG A 96 3.78 -10.40 10.73
N PHE A 97 4.85 -10.90 10.13
CA PHE A 97 4.81 -12.06 9.23
C PHE A 97 5.65 -13.25 9.70
N ASP A 98 6.61 -13.06 10.60
CA ASP A 98 7.44 -14.14 11.17
C ASP A 98 6.78 -14.80 12.40
N GLU A 99 5.61 -14.33 12.85
CA GLU A 99 4.89 -14.85 14.03
C GLU A 99 4.16 -16.19 13.80
N TYR A 100 4.33 -16.80 12.62
CA TYR A 100 3.59 -18.01 12.18
C TYR A 100 4.48 -19.18 11.71
N ASP A 101 5.77 -19.19 12.05
CA ASP A 101 6.67 -20.35 11.85
C ASP A 101 6.77 -21.24 13.11
#